data_AF-A0AAV5SNZ0-F1
#
_entry.id   AF-A0AAV5SNZ0-F1
#
_cell.length_a   1.000
_cell.length_b   1.000
_cell.length_c   1.000
_cell.angle_alpha   90.00
_cell.angle_beta   90.00
_cell.angle_gamma   90.00
#
_symmetry.space_group_name_H-M   'P 1'
#
loop_
_entity.id
_entity.type
_entity.pdbx_description
1 polymer ?
#
loop_
_entity_poly.entity_id
_entity_poly.type
_entity_poly.pdbx_seq_one_letter_code
_entity_poly.pdbx_strand_id
1 'polypeptide(L)'
;FFDRDPVQFLLELSSIVRALYVGQPFISGVARCSNYLFGLHNIDWAPIFIELMSRKVDTLKIDDYWYTPYLSMQGADALRERLPMLGKKIWFEATCNVYKTAMMYEINDHSVNADPSRNPR
;
A
#
# COMPACT_ATOMS: atom_id res chain seq x y z
N PHE A 1 -19.68 9.18 -13.60
CA PHE A 1 -18.37 8.72 -13.09
C PHE A 1 -18.57 8.49 -11.59
N PHE A 2 -18.21 7.30 -11.08
CA PHE A 2 -18.66 6.83 -9.76
C PHE A 2 -18.37 7.85 -8.65
N ASP A 3 -19.43 8.36 -8.06
CA ASP A 3 -19.47 9.31 -6.92
C ASP A 3 -19.14 8.61 -5.59
N ARG A 4 -18.32 7.55 -5.64
CA ARG A 4 -17.94 6.78 -4.45
C ARG A 4 -16.57 7.20 -4.00
N ASP A 5 -16.48 7.51 -2.71
CA ASP A 5 -15.22 7.62 -2.00
C ASP A 5 -14.35 6.38 -2.26
N PRO A 6 -13.14 6.55 -2.84
CA PRO A 6 -12.24 5.44 -3.12
C PRO A 6 -11.89 4.62 -1.87
N VAL A 7 -11.79 5.24 -0.70
CA VAL A 7 -11.48 4.54 0.56
C VAL A 7 -12.62 3.61 0.93
N GLN A 8 -13.85 4.12 0.95
CA GLN A 8 -15.04 3.31 1.22
C GLN A 8 -15.16 2.13 0.24
N PHE A 9 -14.91 2.34 -1.05
CA PHE A 9 -14.93 1.27 -2.04
C PHE A 9 -13.88 0.18 -1.75
N LEU A 10 -12.66 0.56 -1.39
CA LEU A 10 -11.61 -0.40 -1.03
C LEU A 10 -12.00 -1.21 0.21
N LEU A 11 -12.57 -0.56 1.23
CA LEU A 11 -13.03 -1.21 2.45
C LEU A 11 -14.18 -2.19 2.15
N GLU A 12 -15.13 -1.84 1.29
CA GLU A 12 -16.18 -2.76 0.82
C GLU A 12 -15.57 -3.97 0.11
N LEU A 13 -14.64 -3.75 -0.81
CA LEU A 13 -13.98 -4.81 -1.58
C LEU A 13 -13.22 -5.78 -0.66
N SER A 14 -12.52 -5.25 0.35
CA SER A 14 -11.74 -6.04 1.32
C SER A 14 -12.57 -6.96 2.22
N SER A 15 -13.89 -6.78 2.26
CA SER A 15 -14.83 -7.67 2.93
C SER A 15 -15.20 -8.90 2.10
N ILE A 16 -14.79 -8.92 0.82
CA ILE A 16 -15.19 -9.92 -0.18
C ILE A 16 -13.98 -10.68 -0.69
N VAL A 17 -12.90 -9.97 -1.03
CA VAL A 17 -11.70 -10.56 -1.66
C VAL A 17 -10.62 -10.92 -0.65
N ARG A 18 -9.78 -11.90 -1.01
CA ARG A 18 -8.60 -12.28 -0.23
C ARG A 18 -7.30 -11.66 -0.72
N ALA A 19 -7.25 -11.26 -1.99
CA ALA A 19 -6.08 -10.67 -2.60
C ALA A 19 -6.48 -9.39 -3.34
N LEU A 20 -5.69 -8.33 -3.15
CA LEU A 20 -5.84 -7.07 -3.85
C LEU A 20 -4.49 -6.68 -4.45
N TYR A 21 -4.48 -6.49 -5.77
CA TYR A 21 -3.35 -5.94 -6.50
C TYR A 21 -3.76 -4.59 -7.08
N VAL A 22 -2.97 -3.57 -6.83
CA VAL A 22 -3.21 -2.20 -7.25
C VAL A 22 -2.04 -1.76 -8.09
N GLY A 23 -2.31 -1.38 -9.33
CA GLY A 23 -1.35 -0.69 -10.20
C GLY A 23 -1.88 0.69 -10.55
N GLN A 24 -1.07 1.73 -10.34
CA GLN A 24 -1.46 3.11 -10.69
C GLN A 24 -0.70 3.57 -11.95
N PRO A 25 -1.40 3.91 -13.05
CA PRO A 25 -0.75 4.50 -14.21
C PRO A 25 -0.35 5.95 -13.96
N PHE A 26 0.54 6.48 -14.79
CA PHE A 26 0.84 7.91 -14.81
C PHE A 26 -0.43 8.72 -15.11
N ILE A 27 -0.70 9.72 -14.27
CA ILE A 27 -1.82 10.65 -14.41
C ILE A 27 -1.28 12.03 -14.82
N SER A 28 -1.72 12.50 -15.98
CA SER A 28 -1.38 13.83 -16.48
C SER A 28 -1.87 14.92 -15.51
N GLY A 29 -1.02 15.92 -15.25
CA GLY A 29 -1.34 17.02 -14.34
C GLY A 29 -1.07 16.75 -12.85
N VAL A 30 -0.69 15.52 -12.47
CA VAL A 30 -0.29 15.20 -11.09
C VAL A 30 1.24 15.12 -11.00
N ALA A 31 1.84 15.91 -10.12
CA ALA A 31 3.29 15.90 -9.91
C ALA A 31 3.74 14.56 -9.29
N ARG A 32 4.87 14.01 -9.75
CA ARG A 32 5.42 12.73 -9.24
C ARG A 32 5.77 12.75 -7.75
N CYS A 33 6.09 13.92 -7.21
CA CYS A 33 6.35 14.10 -5.78
C CYS A 33 5.07 14.26 -4.92
N SER A 34 3.89 14.09 -5.51
CA SER A 34 2.63 14.21 -4.77
C SER A 34 2.38 12.98 -3.90
N ASN A 35 1.85 13.20 -2.69
CA ASN A 35 1.25 12.14 -1.88
C ASN A 35 -0.10 11.75 -2.52
N TYR A 36 -0.05 10.94 -3.58
CA TYR A 36 -1.21 10.69 -4.44
C TYR A 36 -1.43 9.20 -4.65
N LEU A 37 -2.65 8.73 -4.36
CA LEU A 37 -3.08 7.37 -4.65
C LEU A 37 -4.60 7.36 -4.80
N PHE A 38 -5.12 6.57 -5.76
CA PHE A 38 -6.56 6.40 -5.99
C PHE A 38 -7.34 7.71 -6.23
N GLY A 39 -6.70 8.73 -6.83
CA GLY A 39 -7.36 10.03 -7.05
C GLY A 39 -7.38 10.95 -5.84
N LEU A 40 -6.80 10.52 -4.71
CA LEU A 40 -6.79 11.29 -3.47
C LEU A 40 -5.40 11.82 -3.16
N HIS A 41 -5.35 13.03 -2.60
CA HIS A 41 -4.13 13.70 -2.19
C HIS A 41 -4.00 13.74 -0.67
N ASN A 42 -2.76 13.59 -0.18
CA ASN A 42 -2.40 13.80 1.23
C ASN A 42 -3.21 12.95 2.21
N ILE A 43 -3.59 11.74 1.80
CA ILE A 43 -4.26 10.77 2.66
C ILE A 43 -3.21 9.95 3.42
N ASP A 44 -3.47 9.70 4.70
CA ASP A 44 -2.70 8.74 5.48
C ASP A 44 -3.17 7.32 5.16
N TRP A 45 -2.45 6.67 4.24
CA TRP A 45 -2.83 5.36 3.74
C TRP A 45 -2.48 4.20 4.67
N ALA A 46 -1.54 4.38 5.60
CA ALA A 46 -1.13 3.32 6.52
C ALA A 46 -2.28 2.76 7.38
N PRO A 47 -3.10 3.57 8.09
CA PRO A 47 -4.24 3.05 8.84
C PRO A 47 -5.28 2.37 7.93
N ILE A 48 -5.45 2.87 6.69
CA ILE A 48 -6.37 2.28 5.72
C ILE A 48 -5.89 0.89 5.29
N PHE A 49 -4.61 0.72 4.97
CA PHE A 49 -4.05 -0.59 4.61
C PHE A 49 -4.13 -1.59 5.78
N ILE A 50 -3.90 -1.13 7.01
CA ILE A 50 -4.10 -1.97 8.20
C ILE A 50 -5.56 -2.42 8.31
N GLU A 51 -6.52 -1.52 8.06
CA GLU A 51 -7.95 -1.86 8.09
C GLU A 51 -8.36 -2.82 6.97
N LEU A 52 -7.88 -2.62 5.74
CA LEU A 52 -8.12 -3.55 4.63
C LEU A 52 -7.65 -4.96 5.00
N MET A 53 -6.46 -5.03 5.60
CA MET A 53 -5.81 -6.29 5.93
C MET A 53 -6.33 -6.91 7.22
N SER A 54 -6.94 -6.16 8.13
CA SER A 54 -7.64 -6.75 9.30
C SER A 54 -8.93 -7.47 8.92
N ARG A 55 -9.46 -7.21 7.71
CA ARG A 55 -10.63 -7.86 7.11
C ARG A 55 -10.22 -9.16 6.40
N LYS A 56 -10.80 -9.47 5.23
CA LYS A 56 -10.53 -10.74 4.51
C LYS A 56 -9.29 -10.71 3.63
N VAL A 57 -8.67 -9.54 3.41
CA VAL A 57 -7.49 -9.41 2.55
C VAL A 57 -6.28 -9.99 3.26
N ASP A 58 -5.73 -11.06 2.72
CA ASP A 58 -4.51 -11.72 3.19
C ASP A 58 -3.30 -11.31 2.34
N THR A 59 -3.55 -10.77 1.14
CA THR A 59 -2.50 -10.30 0.21
C THR A 59 -2.85 -8.93 -0.33
N LEU A 60 -1.99 -7.95 -0.07
CA LEU A 60 -2.09 -6.61 -0.64
C LEU A 60 -0.76 -6.26 -1.32
N LYS A 61 -0.83 -5.98 -2.62
CA LYS A 61 0.31 -5.46 -3.39
C LYS A 61 -0.06 -4.14 -4.06
N ILE A 62 0.76 -3.11 -3.83
CA ILE A 62 0.60 -1.78 -4.40
C ILE A 62 1.84 -1.44 -5.22
N ASP A 63 1.61 -1.28 -6.52
CA ASP A 63 2.60 -0.91 -7.52
C ASP A 63 2.32 0.51 -7.99
N ASP A 64 2.92 1.47 -7.30
CA ASP A 64 2.82 2.90 -7.61
C ASP A 64 4.20 3.52 -7.78
N TYR A 65 4.76 3.25 -8.96
CA TYR A 65 6.05 3.76 -9.39
C TYR A 65 6.08 5.29 -9.56
N TRP A 66 4.94 5.92 -9.83
CA TRP A 66 4.90 7.33 -10.23
C TRP A 66 4.75 8.27 -9.04
N TYR A 67 4.15 7.81 -7.94
CA TYR A 67 3.74 8.66 -6.81
C TYR A 67 4.15 8.08 -5.46
N THR A 68 5.39 7.61 -5.33
CA THR A 68 5.93 6.96 -4.13
C THR A 68 5.74 7.67 -2.77
N PRO A 69 5.54 9.00 -2.67
CA PRO A 69 5.26 9.64 -1.38
C PRO A 69 3.91 9.31 -0.73
N TYR A 70 3.00 8.59 -1.40
CA TYR A 70 1.69 8.21 -0.83
C TYR A 70 1.81 7.44 0.51
N LEU A 71 2.96 6.79 0.75
CA LEU A 71 3.27 6.12 2.01
C LEU A 71 4.46 6.82 2.67
N SER A 72 4.21 7.47 3.82
CA SER A 72 5.25 8.12 4.62
C SER A 72 6.14 7.12 5.35
N MET A 73 7.29 7.57 5.86
CA MET A 73 8.18 6.74 6.71
C MET A 73 7.45 6.22 7.93
N GLN A 74 6.74 7.10 8.63
CA GLN A 74 5.99 6.76 9.83
C GLN A 74 4.86 5.78 9.51
N GLY A 75 4.19 5.95 8.36
CA GLY A 75 3.18 5.02 7.89
C GLY A 75 3.75 3.64 7.60
N ALA A 76 4.93 3.58 6.95
CA ALA A 76 5.61 2.32 6.68
C ALA A 76 6.09 1.61 7.97
N ASP A 77 6.63 2.36 8.93
CA ASP A 77 7.00 1.83 10.25
C ASP A 77 5.76 1.29 10.99
N ALA A 78 4.63 2.01 10.95
CA ALA A 78 3.37 1.57 11.55
C ALA A 78 2.83 0.28 10.90
N LEU A 79 2.95 0.14 9.58
CA LEU A 79 2.58 -1.09 8.86
C LEU A 79 3.47 -2.26 9.28
N ARG A 80 4.79 -2.04 9.36
CA ARG A 80 5.74 -3.04 9.86
C ARG A 80 5.37 -3.54 11.24
N GLU A 81 5.00 -2.64 12.15
CA GLU A 81 4.71 -2.99 13.53
C GLU A 81 3.34 -3.67 13.69
N ARG A 82 2.32 -3.20 12.95
CA ARG A 82 0.93 -3.62 13.19
C ARG A 82 0.47 -4.80 12.35
N LEU A 83 0.95 -4.96 11.12
CA LEU A 83 0.50 -6.05 10.25
C LEU A 83 0.80 -7.44 10.84
N PRO A 84 1.97 -7.71 11.45
CA PRO A 84 2.23 -9.00 12.10
C PRO A 84 1.31 -9.29 13.30
N MET A 85 0.73 -8.26 13.92
CA MET A 85 -0.15 -8.41 15.08
C MET A 85 -1.59 -8.82 14.71
N LEU A 86 -1.94 -8.87 13.42
CA LEU A 86 -3.31 -9.18 12.98
C LEU A 86 -3.70 -10.66 13.12
N GLY A 87 -2.79 -11.52 13.59
CA GLY A 87 -3.11 -12.91 13.94
C GLY A 87 -3.45 -13.81 12.74
N LYS A 88 -3.04 -13.42 11.53
CA LYS A 88 -3.23 -14.20 10.30
C LYS A 88 -2.06 -14.02 9.34
N LYS A 89 -1.79 -15.03 8.50
CA LYS A 89 -0.72 -14.96 7.50
C LYS A 89 -1.00 -13.84 6.49
N ILE A 90 -0.06 -12.91 6.34
CA ILE A 90 -0.19 -11.72 5.51
C ILE A 90 0.97 -11.62 4.53
N TRP A 91 0.65 -11.23 3.30
CA TRP A 91 1.60 -10.76 2.30
C TRP A 91 1.34 -9.27 2.01
N PHE A 92 2.30 -8.41 2.36
CA PHE A 92 2.26 -6.98 2.06
C PHE A 92 3.45 -6.56 1.22
N GLU A 93 3.17 -5.95 0.08
CA GLU A 93 4.18 -5.38 -0.80
C GLU A 93 3.71 -4.00 -1.29
N ALA A 94 4.58 -3.01 -1.21
CA ALA A 94 4.25 -1.65 -1.62
C ALA A 94 5.48 -0.98 -2.24
N THR A 95 5.29 -0.25 -3.35
CA THR A 95 6.30 0.69 -3.81
C THR A 95 6.49 1.75 -2.73
N CYS A 96 7.66 1.76 -2.10
CA CYS A 96 7.99 2.67 -1.01
C CYS A 96 9.45 3.10 -1.18
N ASN A 97 9.66 4.36 -1.61
CA ASN A 97 11.01 4.89 -1.83
C ASN A 97 11.64 5.50 -0.57
N VAL A 98 10.92 5.44 0.56
CA VAL A 98 11.35 6.07 1.82
C VAL A 98 12.54 5.33 2.44
N TYR A 99 12.67 4.03 2.17
CA TYR A 99 13.84 3.26 2.51
C TYR A 99 14.79 3.19 1.30
N LYS A 100 15.99 3.77 1.43
CA LYS A 100 17.05 3.74 0.38
C LYS A 100 17.60 2.35 0.09
N THR A 101 17.28 1.37 0.93
CA THR A 101 17.66 -0.04 0.81
C THR A 101 16.39 -0.87 0.82
N ALA A 102 16.30 -1.88 -0.05
CA ALA A 102 15.16 -2.79 -0.07
C ALA A 102 15.00 -3.43 1.30
N MET A 103 13.89 -3.14 1.98
CA MET A 103 13.52 -3.86 3.20
C MET A 103 12.81 -5.13 2.75
N MET A 104 13.56 -6.21 2.59
CA MET A 104 13.00 -7.55 2.50
C MET A 104 13.26 -8.22 3.85
N TYR A 105 12.21 -8.49 4.63
CA TYR A 105 12.36 -9.34 5.80
C TYR A 105 11.11 -10.18 6.05
N GLU A 106 11.34 -11.37 6.60
CA GLU A 106 10.32 -12.33 6.96
C GLU A 106 10.30 -12.48 8.49
N ILE A 107 9.13 -12.31 9.10
CA ILE A 107 8.89 -12.54 10.53
C ILE A 107 7.65 -13.41 10.65
N ASN A 108 7.76 -14.55 11.34
CA ASN A 108 6.63 -15.44 11.66
C ASN A 108 5.78 -15.85 10.43
N ASP A 109 6.40 -16.18 9.29
CA ASP A 109 5.74 -16.47 8.00
C ASP A 109 5.01 -15.27 7.34
N HIS A 110 5.27 -14.04 7.79
CA HIS A 110 4.84 -12.81 7.15
C HIS A 110 6.02 -12.17 6.43
N SER A 111 5.85 -11.86 5.14
CA SER A 111 6.86 -11.14 4.34
C SER A 111 6.44 -9.68 4.15
N VAL A 112 7.34 -8.76 4.52
CA VAL A 112 7.21 -7.34 4.22
C VAL A 112 8.32 -6.97 3.25
N ASN A 113 7.92 -6.52 2.05
CA ASN A 113 8.85 -6.11 1.00
C ASN A 113 8.60 -4.64 0.64
N ALA A 114 9.62 -3.80 0.83
CA ALA A 114 9.72 -2.49 0.20
C ALA A 114 10.60 -2.64 -1.05
N ASP A 115 10.03 -2.43 -2.25
CA ASP A 115 10.80 -2.39 -3.50
C ASP A 115 11.28 -0.94 -3.74
N PRO A 116 12.59 -0.65 -3.58
CA PRO A 116 13.17 0.63 -3.91
C PRO A 116 13.33 0.69 -5.43
N SER A 117 12.24 0.96 -6.14
CA SER A 117 12.22 1.29 -7.56
C SER A 117 13.12 0.42 -8.44
N ARG A 118 12.56 -0.61 -9.07
CA ARG A 118 13.15 -1.17 -10.30
C ARG A 118 13.52 -0.04 -11.27
N ASN A 119 14.82 0.04 -11.57
CA ASN A 119 15.39 0.95 -12.55
C ASN A 119 14.70 0.69 -13.91
N PRO A 120 14.01 1.66 -14.53
CA PRO A 120 13.44 1.46 -15.86
C PRO A 120 14.59 1.36 -16.87
N ARG A 121 14.59 0.30 -17.66
CA ARG A 121 15.32 0.26 -18.93
C ARG A 121 14.62 1.16 -19.95
#